data_AF-A0A435GAH6-F1
#
_entry.id   AF-A0A435GAH6-F1
#
_cell.length_a   1.000
_cell.length_b   1.000
_cell.length_c   1.000
_cell.angle_alpha   90.00
_cell.angle_beta   90.00
_cell.angle_gamma   90.00
#
_symmetry.space_group_name_H-M   'P 1'
#
loop_
_entity.id
_entity.type
_entity.pdbx_description
1 polymer ?
#
loop_
_entity_poly.entity_id
_entity_poly.type
_entity_poly.pdbx_seq_one_letter_code
_entity_poly.pdbx_strand_id
1 'polypeptide(L)'
;MSSSDFRQIAIRTEAGKAERLFRAAVSAFCSLTRPSRREIAQLEDLTLPLFDEVSVESRRYVAAALSECEYAPTALVRRLAEE
;
A
#
# COMPACT_ATOMS: atom_id res chain seq x y z
N MET A 1 24.78 -16.80 18.85
CA MET A 1 23.90 -15.85 18.13
C MET A 1 23.53 -14.76 19.12
N SER A 2 23.77 -13.50 18.81
CA SER A 2 23.63 -12.37 19.76
C SER A 2 22.22 -11.78 19.72
N SER A 3 21.74 -11.23 20.84
CA SER A 3 20.44 -10.53 20.91
C SER A 3 20.32 -9.38 19.89
N SER A 4 21.45 -8.76 19.54
CA SER A 4 21.53 -7.70 18.52
C SER A 4 21.18 -8.20 17.11
N ASP A 5 21.53 -9.44 16.77
CA ASP A 5 21.22 -10.04 15.46
C ASP A 5 19.70 -10.23 15.31
N PHE A 6 19.03 -10.67 16.38
CA PHE A 6 17.57 -10.83 16.41
C PHE A 6 16.83 -9.50 16.26
N ARG A 7 17.33 -8.43 16.89
CA ARG A 7 16.74 -7.10 16.75
C ARG A 7 16.89 -6.56 15.32
N GLN A 8 18.02 -6.78 14.66
CA GLN A 8 18.21 -6.38 13.26
C GLN A 8 17.27 -7.11 12.29
N ILE A 9 17.00 -8.40 12.52
CA ILE A 9 16.05 -9.17 11.72
C ILE A 9 14.62 -8.65 11.93
N ALA A 10 14.22 -8.38 13.18
CA ALA A 10 12.91 -7.81 13.49
C ALA A 10 12.73 -6.42 12.85
N ILE A 11 13.73 -5.55 12.94
CA ILE A 11 13.72 -4.20 12.32
C ILE A 11 13.58 -4.29 10.80
N ARG A 12 14.30 -5.21 10.14
CA ARG A 12 14.13 -5.44 8.69
C ARG A 12 12.74 -5.98 8.34
N THR A 13 12.14 -6.76 9.23
CA THR A 13 10.80 -7.33 9.04
C THR A 13 9.70 -6.27 9.17
N GLU A 14 9.85 -5.36 10.14
CA GLU A 14 8.96 -4.20 10.35
C GLU A 14 9.11 -3.16 9.23
N ALA A 15 10.34 -2.85 8.79
CA ALA A 15 10.58 -1.93 7.67
C ALA A 15 9.91 -2.40 6.37
N GLY A 16 9.78 -3.72 6.15
CA GLY A 16 9.06 -4.30 5.01
C GLY A 16 7.58 -4.57 5.27
N LYS A 17 7.04 -4.27 6.46
CA LYS A 17 5.64 -4.56 6.79
C LYS A 17 4.69 -3.57 6.13
N ALA A 18 4.97 -2.27 6.25
CA ALA A 18 4.21 -1.21 5.57
C ALA A 18 4.20 -1.46 4.04
N GLU A 19 5.38 -1.74 3.48
CA GLU A 19 5.55 -2.07 2.06
C GLU A 19 4.68 -3.24 1.59
N ARG A 20 4.74 -4.36 2.32
CA ARG A 20 3.95 -5.55 1.98
C ARG A 20 2.46 -5.30 2.13
N LEU A 21 2.04 -4.62 3.20
CA LEU A 21 0.63 -4.34 3.46
C LEU A 21 0.05 -3.40 2.41
N PHE A 22 0.78 -2.33 2.07
CA PHE A 22 0.38 -1.35 1.06
C PHE A 22 0.20 -2.00 -0.31
N ARG A 23 1.21 -2.76 -0.78
CA ARG A 23 1.12 -3.45 -2.07
C ARG A 23 0.04 -4.53 -2.08
N ALA A 24 -0.02 -5.36 -1.03
CA ALA A 24 -0.99 -6.46 -0.97
C ALA A 24 -2.44 -5.96 -0.91
N ALA A 25 -2.72 -4.89 -0.16
CA ALA A 25 -4.06 -4.31 -0.08
C ALA A 25 -4.53 -3.78 -1.44
N VAL A 26 -3.65 -3.07 -2.15
CA VAL A 26 -3.95 -2.57 -3.51
C VAL A 26 -4.13 -3.74 -4.49
N SER A 27 -3.23 -4.73 -4.49
CA SER A 27 -3.38 -5.91 -5.36
C SER A 27 -4.69 -6.66 -5.09
N ALA A 28 -5.07 -6.82 -3.81
CA ALA A 28 -6.33 -7.46 -3.42
C ALA A 28 -7.53 -6.63 -3.88
N PHE A 29 -7.49 -5.31 -3.70
CA PHE A 29 -8.55 -4.42 -4.17
C PHE A 29 -8.72 -4.46 -5.68
N CYS A 30 -7.63 -4.43 -6.46
CA CYS A 30 -7.70 -4.51 -7.92
C CYS A 30 -8.28 -5.84 -8.44
N SER A 31 -8.34 -6.88 -7.59
CA SER A 31 -9.02 -8.14 -7.94
C SER A 31 -10.54 -8.09 -7.79
N LEU A 32 -11.09 -7.03 -7.17
CA LEU A 32 -12.52 -6.83 -7.03
C LEU A 32 -13.11 -6.32 -8.34
N THR A 33 -14.06 -7.06 -8.90
CA THR A 33 -14.70 -6.68 -10.16
C THR A 33 -15.55 -5.42 -10.05
N ARG A 34 -16.22 -5.22 -8.90
CA ARG A 34 -17.09 -4.07 -8.60
C ARG A 34 -17.01 -3.72 -7.12
N PRO A 35 -15.93 -3.06 -6.68
CA PRO A 35 -15.79 -2.68 -5.27
C PRO A 35 -16.90 -1.70 -4.87
N SER A 36 -17.45 -1.92 -3.67
CA SER A 36 -18.40 -1.03 -3.04
C SER A 36 -17.73 0.27 -2.57
N ARG A 37 -18.53 1.31 -2.36
CA ARG A 37 -18.04 2.58 -1.76
C ARG A 37 -17.35 2.37 -0.42
N ARG A 38 -17.79 1.37 0.36
CA ARG A 38 -17.18 1.02 1.64
C ARG A 38 -15.81 0.39 1.46
N GLU A 39 -15.64 -0.53 0.51
CA GLU A 39 -14.34 -1.15 0.23
C GLU A 39 -13.33 -0.13 -0.29
N ILE A 40 -13.77 0.83 -1.12
CA ILE A 40 -12.93 1.95 -1.56
C ILE A 40 -12.46 2.77 -0.35
N ALA A 41 -13.39 3.20 0.51
CA ALA A 41 -13.05 3.97 1.70
C ALA A 41 -12.12 3.20 2.65
N GLN A 42 -12.36 1.91 2.87
CA GLN A 42 -11.51 1.06 3.70
C GLN A 42 -10.10 0.89 3.13
N LEU A 43 -9.95 0.81 1.80
CA LEU A 43 -8.63 0.80 1.17
C LEU A 43 -7.92 2.13 1.42
N GLU A 44 -8.60 3.26 1.22
CA GLU A 44 -8.02 4.59 1.44
C GLU A 44 -7.62 4.81 2.90
N ASP A 45 -8.49 4.46 3.84
CA ASP A 45 -8.23 4.53 5.28
C ASP A 45 -7.01 3.69 5.69
N LEU A 46 -6.75 2.58 5.00
CA LEU A 46 -5.59 1.72 5.23
C LEU A 46 -4.31 2.26 4.57
N THR A 47 -4.42 2.75 3.34
CA THR A 47 -3.25 3.06 2.49
C THR A 47 -2.71 4.46 2.69
N LEU A 48 -3.57 5.46 2.94
CA LEU A 48 -3.15 6.85 3.12
C LEU A 48 -2.20 7.04 4.31
N PRO A 49 -2.42 6.42 5.49
CA PRO A 49 -1.46 6.51 6.60
C PRO A 49 -0.11 5.85 6.31
N LEU A 50 -0.08 4.83 5.45
CA LEU A 50 1.14 4.10 5.09
C LEU A 50 1.94 4.77 3.97
N PHE A 51 1.36 5.77 3.29
CA PHE A 51 1.90 6.33 2.05
C PHE A 51 3.31 6.91 2.22
N ASP A 52 3.56 7.62 3.33
CA ASP A 52 4.86 8.24 3.61
C ASP A 52 5.86 7.23 4.22
N GLU A 53 5.40 6.04 4.62
CA GLU A 53 6.23 4.96 5.17
C GLU A 53 6.75 4.00 4.08
N VAL A 54 6.28 4.13 2.84
CA VAL A 54 6.66 3.25 1.72
C VAL A 54 7.60 3.93 0.72
N SER A 55 8.45 3.11 0.10
CA SER A 55 9.37 3.54 -0.93
C SER A 55 8.63 4.07 -2.17
N VAL A 56 9.34 4.90 -2.93
CA VAL A 56 8.88 5.39 -4.24
C VAL A 56 8.59 4.22 -5.19
N GLU A 57 9.33 3.11 -5.08
CA GLU A 57 9.09 1.92 -5.90
C GLU A 57 7.71 1.31 -5.65
N SER A 58 7.32 1.18 -4.38
CA SER A 58 5.98 0.69 -4.03
C SER A 58 4.87 1.64 -4.44
N ARG A 59 5.09 2.96 -4.34
CA ARG A 59 4.15 3.97 -4.84
C ARG A 59 3.96 3.86 -6.35
N ARG A 60 5.06 3.70 -7.12
CA ARG A 60 5.00 3.45 -8.56
C ARG A 60 4.26 2.15 -8.90
N TYR A 61 4.52 1.07 -8.15
CA TYR A 61 3.79 -0.19 -8.33
C TYR A 61 2.28 0.00 -8.14
N VAL A 62 1.88 0.71 -7.09
CA VAL A 62 0.47 0.99 -6.81
C VAL A 62 -0.15 1.90 -7.87
N ALA A 63 0.53 2.95 -8.30
CA ALA A 63 0.06 3.81 -9.39
C ALA A 63 -0.18 3.02 -10.68
N ALA A 64 0.71 2.09 -11.02
CA ALA A 64 0.54 1.18 -12.15
C ALA A 64 -0.64 0.22 -11.96
N ALA A 65 -0.82 -0.35 -10.77
CA ALA A 65 -1.93 -1.26 -10.49
C ALA A 65 -3.30 -0.56 -10.55
N LEU A 66 -3.36 0.72 -10.16
CA LEU A 66 -4.60 1.51 -10.15
C LEU A 66 -4.95 2.11 -11.51
N SER A 67 -4.00 2.22 -12.45
CA SER A 67 -4.28 2.80 -13.78
C SER A 67 -5.26 1.96 -14.61
N GLU A 68 -5.33 0.65 -14.32
CA GLU A 68 -6.25 -0.29 -14.94
C GLU A 68 -7.55 -0.50 -14.13
N CYS A 69 -7.70 0.21 -13.00
CA CYS A 69 -8.85 0.05 -12.10
C CYS A 69 -10.01 0.97 -12.52
N GLU A 70 -11.14 0.37 -12.95
CA GLU A 70 -12.35 1.12 -13.32
C GLU A 70 -12.92 1.95 -12.16
N TYR A 71 -12.83 1.44 -10.93
CA TYR A 71 -13.37 2.05 -9.71
C TYR A 71 -12.24 2.46 -8.76
N ALA A 72 -11.35 3.35 -9.24
CA ALA A 72 -10.15 3.72 -8.51
C ALA A 72 -10.41 4.55 -7.22
N PRO A 73 -9.64 4.31 -6.13
CA PRO A 73 -9.70 5.10 -4.90
C PRO A 73 -9.16 6.51 -5.13
N THR A 74 -10.06 7.49 -5.23
CA THR A 74 -9.75 8.85 -5.67
C THR A 74 -8.76 9.58 -4.76
N ALA A 75 -8.86 9.41 -3.44
CA ALA A 75 -7.96 10.08 -2.49
C ALA A 75 -6.53 9.54 -2.62
N LEU A 76 -6.38 8.22 -2.78
CA LEU A 76 -5.08 7.59 -2.99
C LEU A 76 -4.47 7.97 -4.34
N VAL A 77 -5.26 7.93 -5.42
CA VAL A 77 -4.81 8.36 -6.77
C VAL A 77 -4.36 9.81 -6.77
N ARG A 78 -5.12 10.69 -6.12
CA ARG A 78 -4.75 12.09 -5.98
C ARG A 78 -3.44 12.25 -5.22
N ARG A 79 -3.26 11.52 -4.11
CA ARG A 79 -2.02 11.56 -3.33
C ARG A 79 -0.80 11.09 -4.13
N LEU A 80 -0.96 10.07 -4.98
CA LEU A 80 0.09 9.62 -5.91
C LEU A 80 0.41 10.66 -6.99
N ALA A 81 -0.58 11.42 -7.44
CA ALA A 81 -0.38 12.47 -8.45
C ALA A 81 0.26 13.74 -7.88
N GLU A 82 0.17 13.96 -6.57
CA GLU A 82 0.78 15.09 -5.84
C GLU A 82 2.21 14.78 -5.35
N GLU A 83 2.76 13.60 -5.66
CA GLU A 83 4.13 13.18 -5.30
C GLU A 83 5.24 14.04 -5.93
#